data_AF-A0A9D6RFL8-F1
#
_entry.id   AF-A0A9D6RFL8-F1
#
_cell.length_a   1.000
_cell.length_b   1.000
_cell.length_c   1.000
_cell.angle_alpha   90.00
_cell.angle_beta   90.00
_cell.angle_gamma   90.00
#
_symmetry.space_group_name_H-M   'P 1'
#
loop_
_entity.id
_entity.type
_entity.pdbx_description
1 polymer ?
#
loop_
_entity_poly.entity_id
_entity_poly.type
_entity_poly.pdbx_seq_one_letter_code
_entity_poly.pdbx_strand_id
1 'polypeptide(L)'
;MKISHCLGFGIPAPLALVLLASGLGLAASGKTRILTTTNPAEAAAFMAGATVETFDDLPAMPISGYGPGQTVLAGASFGSRDGKSKPTFHSGGASPSDPVGNPGTPIAIVRPNGPLARDVISGKNVAAPLVVNTDELFDQGFMEVIFPVKVSRVGFWVTHGTVTWAARDENGSNIDIRVRGDSTDDAIVGSAGQFVGISFDRAVVKVVALNGGDSFTIDDLAYLEGPDLPLNDSPANALPMAPDGDSMTDDLTTAPGGFWYSWTPRESRPFDVSTFGSIIGTRLDVFTGPPDAPILAASDAVFAFSDRRARVNFWAEAGVRYTIHVATFSGDLGLVTLSIDPFAPPQITSLALYLDAQEPLGFLQVRGALNVNTVLDATSDFKKWTPVWTNWLDGFDSESPFSDYGVSQPPAHRFYRARYQKAGE
;
A
#
# COMPACT_ATOMS: atom_id res chain seq x y z
N MET A 1 28.25 0.92 58.48
CA MET A 1 27.89 -0.08 59.51
C MET A 1 26.71 -0.87 58.95
N LYS A 2 26.91 -2.18 58.70
CA LYS A 2 25.89 -3.14 58.23
C LYS A 2 24.92 -3.47 59.36
N ILE A 3 23.65 -3.72 59.04
CA ILE A 3 22.89 -4.87 59.55
C ILE A 3 22.06 -5.43 58.38
N SER A 4 22.06 -6.76 58.27
CA SER A 4 21.44 -7.59 57.24
C SER A 4 20.33 -8.47 57.83
N HIS A 5 19.50 -9.01 56.92
CA HIS A 5 18.75 -10.28 56.94
C HIS A 5 17.41 -10.38 57.70
N CYS A 6 16.36 -10.77 56.96
CA CYS A 6 15.83 -12.14 57.03
C CYS A 6 15.04 -12.55 55.76
N LEU A 7 15.18 -13.83 55.41
CA LEU A 7 14.68 -14.57 54.24
C LEU A 7 13.22 -15.05 54.40
N GLY A 8 12.54 -15.38 53.29
CA GLY A 8 11.67 -16.58 53.27
C GLY A 8 10.42 -16.58 52.38
N PHE A 9 10.58 -17.11 51.15
CA PHE A 9 9.68 -17.98 50.36
C PHE A 9 8.20 -17.67 50.08
N GLY A 10 7.83 -17.76 48.79
CA GLY A 10 6.48 -18.17 48.36
C GLY A 10 6.01 -17.62 47.01
N ILE A 11 6.41 -18.24 45.90
CA ILE A 11 5.79 -18.06 44.57
C ILE A 11 4.40 -18.72 44.60
N PRO A 12 3.36 -18.05 44.07
CA PRO A 12 2.68 -18.63 42.91
C PRO A 12 2.47 -17.58 41.81
N ALA A 13 2.86 -17.93 40.59
CA ALA A 13 2.37 -17.31 39.36
C ALA A 13 1.31 -18.25 38.71
N PRO A 14 0.51 -17.81 37.73
CA PRO A 14 0.34 -16.45 37.23
C PRO A 14 -1.13 -15.97 37.33
N LEU A 15 -1.32 -14.67 37.56
CA LEU A 15 -2.58 -14.03 37.19
C LEU A 15 -2.62 -13.97 35.66
N ALA A 16 -3.58 -14.68 35.06
CA ALA A 16 -3.93 -14.56 33.67
C ALA A 16 -4.39 -13.12 33.41
N LEU A 17 -3.52 -12.31 32.80
CA LEU A 17 -3.94 -11.08 32.14
C LEU A 17 -4.67 -11.51 30.87
N VAL A 18 -5.99 -11.61 30.95
CA VAL A 18 -6.86 -11.73 29.78
C VAL A 18 -6.68 -10.45 28.99
N LEU A 19 -5.88 -10.53 27.93
CA LEU A 19 -5.82 -9.52 26.89
C LEU A 19 -7.16 -9.56 26.16
N LEU A 20 -8.14 -8.77 26.61
CA LEU A 20 -9.23 -8.37 25.75
C LEU A 20 -8.62 -7.49 24.65
N ALA A 21 -8.28 -8.11 23.52
CA ALA A 21 -8.06 -7.42 22.26
C ALA A 21 -9.42 -6.86 21.79
N SER A 22 -9.90 -5.82 22.45
CA SER A 22 -11.03 -5.03 21.97
C SER A 22 -10.49 -4.01 20.97
N GLY A 23 -10.70 -4.31 19.69
CA GLY A 23 -10.97 -3.35 18.61
C GLY A 23 -10.15 -2.05 18.63
N LEU A 24 -8.92 -2.12 18.16
CA LEU A 24 -8.39 -1.06 17.33
C LEU A 24 -8.17 -1.70 15.97
N GLY A 25 -9.13 -1.50 15.08
CA GLY A 25 -8.91 -1.67 13.66
C GLY A 25 -7.84 -0.66 13.25
N LEU A 26 -6.58 -1.03 13.42
CA LEU A 26 -5.52 -0.49 12.59
C LEU A 26 -5.93 -0.87 11.17
N ALA A 27 -6.36 0.12 10.40
CA ALA A 27 -6.39 0.01 8.96
C ALA A 27 -4.95 -0.26 8.53
N ALA A 28 -4.59 -1.54 8.47
CA ALA A 28 -3.37 -1.96 7.79
C ALA A 28 -3.56 -1.53 6.34
N SER A 29 -2.72 -0.60 5.87
CA SER A 29 -2.53 -0.37 4.44
C SER A 29 -2.18 -1.73 3.82
N GLY A 30 -3.17 -2.35 3.18
CA GLY A 30 -3.10 -3.72 2.72
C GLY A 30 -2.38 -3.76 1.39
N LYS A 31 -1.05 -3.88 1.42
CA LYS A 31 -0.26 -4.00 0.20
C LYS A 31 -0.59 -5.30 -0.54
N THR A 32 -0.53 -5.25 -1.88
CA THR A 32 -0.50 -6.45 -2.73
C THR A 32 0.58 -7.40 -2.24
N ARG A 33 0.21 -8.65 -1.96
CA ARG A 33 1.12 -9.70 -1.49
C ARG A 33 1.08 -10.88 -2.45
N ILE A 34 2.25 -11.22 -2.99
CA ILE A 34 2.50 -12.46 -3.73
C ILE A 34 3.11 -13.48 -2.77
N LEU A 35 2.69 -14.75 -2.89
CA LEU A 35 3.25 -15.88 -2.18
C LEU A 35 3.61 -16.98 -3.18
N THR A 36 4.87 -17.40 -3.20
CA THR A 36 5.32 -18.64 -3.83
C THR A 36 6.02 -19.46 -2.76
N THR A 37 5.50 -20.63 -2.41
CA THR A 37 6.01 -21.42 -1.29
C THR A 37 5.80 -22.92 -1.49
N THR A 38 6.71 -23.72 -0.94
CA THR A 38 6.51 -25.18 -0.77
C THR A 38 6.05 -25.52 0.65
N ASN A 39 5.95 -24.52 1.53
CA ASN A 39 5.57 -24.71 2.93
C ASN A 39 4.03 -24.80 3.06
N PRO A 40 3.47 -25.97 3.42
CA PRO A 40 2.02 -26.14 3.52
C PRO A 40 1.38 -25.26 4.60
N ALA A 41 2.12 -24.86 5.65
CA ALA A 41 1.60 -23.97 6.68
C ALA A 41 1.40 -22.54 6.16
N GLU A 42 2.30 -22.05 5.31
CA GLU A 42 2.16 -20.74 4.66
C GLU A 42 1.03 -20.73 3.64
N ALA A 43 0.91 -21.80 2.86
CA ALA A 43 -0.22 -21.98 1.93
C ALA A 43 -1.55 -22.05 2.69
N ALA A 44 -1.64 -22.84 3.77
CA ALA A 44 -2.84 -22.92 4.59
C ALA A 44 -3.22 -21.57 5.23
N ALA A 45 -2.23 -20.81 5.71
CA ALA A 45 -2.46 -19.46 6.22
C ALA A 45 -2.95 -18.51 5.12
N PHE A 46 -2.43 -18.63 3.90
CA PHE A 46 -2.88 -17.86 2.75
C PHE A 46 -4.32 -18.21 2.35
N MET A 47 -4.68 -19.49 2.36
CA MET A 47 -6.02 -19.98 2.01
C MET A 47 -7.05 -19.80 3.13
N ALA A 48 -6.64 -19.39 4.34
CA ALA A 48 -7.54 -19.23 5.47
C ALA A 48 -8.71 -18.28 5.15
N GLY A 49 -9.93 -18.78 5.34
CA GLY A 49 -11.18 -18.09 5.05
C GLY A 49 -11.57 -18.00 3.57
N ALA A 50 -10.73 -18.49 2.65
CA ALA A 50 -11.05 -18.58 1.23
C ALA A 50 -11.97 -19.78 0.92
N THR A 51 -12.67 -19.71 -0.20
CA THR A 51 -13.27 -20.91 -0.82
C THR A 51 -12.16 -21.67 -1.54
N VAL A 52 -12.16 -23.00 -1.46
CA VAL A 52 -11.16 -23.87 -2.11
C VAL A 52 -11.86 -24.88 -3.02
N GLU A 53 -11.47 -24.89 -4.29
CA GLU A 53 -11.90 -25.86 -5.29
C GLU A 53 -10.88 -27.01 -5.36
N THR A 54 -11.21 -28.14 -4.71
CA THR A 54 -10.33 -29.32 -4.60
C THR A 54 -10.50 -30.32 -5.74
N PHE A 55 -11.53 -30.16 -6.59
CA PHE A 55 -11.87 -31.05 -7.72
C PHE A 55 -12.14 -32.55 -7.40
N ASP A 56 -11.95 -32.99 -6.17
CA ASP A 56 -12.05 -34.40 -5.76
C ASP A 56 -13.44 -35.01 -5.87
N ASP A 57 -14.47 -34.19 -5.78
CA ASP A 57 -15.86 -34.60 -5.90
C ASP A 57 -16.34 -34.69 -7.36
N LEU A 58 -15.50 -34.29 -8.31
CA LEU A 58 -15.80 -34.34 -9.74
C LEU A 58 -15.41 -35.69 -10.36
N PRO A 59 -16.12 -36.14 -11.41
CA PRO A 59 -15.67 -37.29 -12.19
C PRO A 59 -14.32 -36.97 -12.86
N ALA A 60 -13.38 -37.88 -12.77
CA ALA A 60 -12.02 -37.68 -13.26
C ALA A 60 -11.53 -38.86 -14.11
N MET A 61 -10.76 -38.55 -15.16
CA MET A 61 -10.14 -39.56 -16.02
C MET A 61 -8.73 -39.90 -15.52
N PRO A 62 -8.40 -41.19 -15.29
CA PRO A 62 -7.02 -41.60 -15.04
C PRO A 62 -6.12 -41.28 -16.23
N ILE A 63 -4.93 -40.73 -15.97
CA ILE A 63 -3.93 -40.44 -17.01
C ILE A 63 -2.78 -41.43 -16.95
N SER A 64 -2.19 -41.75 -18.10
CA SER A 64 -0.97 -42.57 -18.20
C SER A 64 0.32 -41.74 -18.22
N GLY A 65 0.21 -40.42 -18.34
CA GLY A 65 1.32 -39.47 -18.34
C GLY A 65 0.86 -38.04 -18.62
N TYR A 66 1.79 -37.09 -18.56
CA TYR A 66 1.56 -35.67 -18.88
C TYR A 66 1.95 -35.31 -20.32
N GLY A 67 2.02 -36.31 -21.21
CA GLY A 67 2.26 -36.11 -22.64
C GLY A 67 0.95 -35.91 -23.40
N PRO A 68 1.00 -35.27 -24.59
CA PRO A 68 -0.17 -34.96 -25.41
C PRO A 68 -0.84 -36.22 -26.00
N GLY A 69 -1.99 -36.06 -26.64
CA GLY A 69 -2.67 -37.12 -27.38
C GLY A 69 -3.66 -37.98 -26.60
N GLN A 70 -3.90 -37.69 -25.32
CA GLN A 70 -4.90 -38.40 -24.52
C GLN A 70 -6.27 -37.71 -24.66
N THR A 71 -7.25 -38.40 -25.22
CA THR A 71 -8.63 -37.90 -25.35
C THR A 71 -9.40 -38.01 -24.04
N VAL A 72 -10.02 -36.91 -23.60
CA VAL A 72 -10.86 -36.81 -22.41
C VAL A 72 -12.25 -37.32 -22.68
N LEU A 73 -12.71 -38.22 -21.82
CA LEU A 73 -14.10 -38.67 -21.84
C LEU A 73 -15.02 -37.53 -21.41
N ALA A 74 -16.15 -37.35 -22.09
CA ALA A 74 -17.09 -36.25 -21.84
C ALA A 74 -17.51 -36.07 -20.36
N GLY A 75 -17.50 -37.15 -19.55
CA GLY A 75 -17.82 -37.07 -18.13
C GLY A 75 -16.73 -36.44 -17.25
N ALA A 76 -15.49 -36.34 -17.73
CA ALA A 76 -14.35 -35.75 -17.03
C ALA A 76 -14.03 -34.33 -17.52
N SER A 77 -14.76 -33.81 -18.50
CA SER A 77 -14.69 -32.39 -18.87
C SER A 77 -15.43 -31.55 -17.83
N PHE A 78 -14.86 -30.39 -17.48
CA PHE A 78 -15.40 -29.49 -16.47
C PHE A 78 -15.29 -28.04 -16.91
N GLY A 79 -16.37 -27.29 -16.73
CA GLY A 79 -16.42 -25.85 -17.02
C GLY A 79 -16.80 -25.04 -15.79
N SER A 80 -17.86 -25.41 -15.10
CA SER A 80 -18.24 -24.78 -13.83
C SER A 80 -19.13 -25.72 -13.04
N ARG A 81 -19.22 -25.53 -11.72
CA ARG A 81 -20.14 -26.30 -10.87
C ARG A 81 -21.60 -25.98 -11.15
N ASP A 82 -21.91 -24.71 -11.41
CA ASP A 82 -23.27 -24.24 -11.62
C ASP A 82 -23.43 -23.24 -12.78
N GLY A 83 -22.31 -22.86 -13.41
CA GLY A 83 -22.29 -21.97 -14.56
C GLY A 83 -22.78 -20.54 -14.26
N LYS A 84 -22.91 -20.13 -12.99
CA LYS A 84 -23.42 -18.79 -12.66
C LYS A 84 -22.84 -18.19 -11.39
N SER A 85 -22.86 -18.94 -10.29
CA SER A 85 -22.41 -18.48 -8.97
C SER A 85 -21.08 -19.07 -8.55
N LYS A 86 -20.48 -19.93 -9.36
CA LYS A 86 -19.15 -20.50 -9.15
C LYS A 86 -18.19 -20.10 -10.27
N PRO A 87 -16.88 -20.18 -10.02
CA PRO A 87 -15.88 -19.91 -11.04
C PRO A 87 -16.13 -20.75 -12.31
N THR A 88 -15.82 -20.16 -13.45
CA THR A 88 -15.85 -20.84 -14.74
C THR A 88 -14.41 -21.06 -15.20
N PHE A 89 -14.09 -22.31 -15.51
CA PHE A 89 -12.79 -22.80 -15.95
C PHE A 89 -12.88 -23.11 -17.44
N HIS A 90 -11.88 -22.69 -18.20
CA HIS A 90 -11.81 -23.01 -19.62
C HIS A 90 -10.37 -23.00 -20.13
N SER A 91 -10.13 -23.73 -21.20
CA SER A 91 -8.84 -23.76 -21.91
C SER A 91 -8.79 -22.82 -23.11
N GLY A 92 -9.76 -21.92 -23.25
CA GLY A 92 -9.72 -20.81 -24.22
C GLY A 92 -11.04 -20.58 -24.94
N GLY A 93 -11.17 -19.41 -25.57
CA GLY A 93 -12.34 -19.04 -26.38
C GLY A 93 -13.54 -18.47 -25.61
N ALA A 94 -13.50 -18.46 -24.27
CA ALA A 94 -14.57 -17.89 -23.46
C ALA A 94 -14.54 -16.36 -23.46
N SER A 95 -15.69 -15.74 -23.15
CA SER A 95 -15.78 -14.30 -22.92
C SER A 95 -15.81 -13.98 -21.42
N PRO A 96 -14.88 -13.17 -20.88
CA PRO A 96 -14.93 -12.71 -19.49
C PRO A 96 -16.24 -12.01 -19.10
N SER A 97 -16.88 -11.34 -20.05
CA SER A 97 -18.14 -10.62 -19.85
C SER A 97 -19.39 -11.48 -19.97
N ASP A 98 -19.27 -12.68 -20.57
CA ASP A 98 -20.37 -13.63 -20.73
C ASP A 98 -19.86 -15.08 -20.70
N PRO A 99 -19.36 -15.55 -19.54
CA PRO A 99 -18.81 -16.91 -19.41
C PRO A 99 -19.88 -18.01 -19.50
N VAL A 100 -21.17 -17.64 -19.47
CA VAL A 100 -22.29 -18.59 -19.53
C VAL A 100 -22.77 -18.79 -20.96
N GLY A 101 -22.96 -17.69 -21.69
CA GLY A 101 -23.32 -17.71 -23.11
C GLY A 101 -22.14 -18.08 -24.01
N ASN A 102 -20.90 -17.78 -23.58
CA ASN A 102 -19.68 -18.19 -24.24
C ASN A 102 -18.67 -18.80 -23.24
N PRO A 103 -18.83 -20.09 -22.88
CA PRO A 103 -17.98 -20.77 -21.90
C PRO A 103 -16.61 -21.19 -22.41
N GLY A 104 -16.36 -21.09 -23.72
CA GLY A 104 -15.12 -21.58 -24.33
C GLY A 104 -14.96 -23.11 -24.29
N THR A 105 -13.72 -23.57 -24.49
CA THR A 105 -13.34 -24.99 -24.36
C THR A 105 -13.25 -25.33 -22.88
N PRO A 106 -13.92 -26.37 -22.35
CA PRO A 106 -13.80 -26.75 -20.95
C PRO A 106 -12.38 -27.18 -20.60
N ILE A 107 -12.11 -27.33 -19.30
CA ILE A 107 -10.91 -28.02 -18.82
C ILE A 107 -11.21 -29.51 -18.61
N ALA A 108 -10.20 -30.28 -18.24
CA ALA A 108 -10.34 -31.67 -17.83
C ALA A 108 -10.05 -31.84 -16.33
N ILE A 109 -10.79 -32.73 -15.69
CA ILE A 109 -10.44 -33.26 -14.38
C ILE A 109 -9.74 -34.60 -14.60
N VAL A 110 -8.48 -34.67 -14.19
CA VAL A 110 -7.64 -35.86 -14.37
C VAL A 110 -7.25 -36.45 -13.03
N ARG A 111 -6.94 -37.75 -13.05
CA ARG A 111 -6.49 -38.50 -11.88
C ARG A 111 -5.10 -39.06 -12.12
N PRO A 112 -4.04 -38.33 -11.75
CA PRO A 112 -2.69 -38.87 -11.72
C PRO A 112 -2.62 -40.10 -10.80
N ASN A 113 -1.74 -41.05 -11.11
CA ASN A 113 -1.53 -42.23 -10.28
C ASN A 113 -0.03 -42.54 -10.13
N GLY A 114 0.31 -43.30 -9.08
CA GLY A 114 1.69 -43.68 -8.80
C GLY A 114 2.62 -42.46 -8.78
N PRO A 115 3.74 -42.48 -9.53
CA PRO A 115 4.68 -41.36 -9.60
C PRO A 115 4.08 -40.04 -10.11
N LEU A 116 3.01 -40.08 -10.91
CA LEU A 116 2.38 -38.88 -11.47
C LEU A 116 1.63 -38.06 -10.40
N ALA A 117 1.26 -38.70 -9.28
CA ALA A 117 0.48 -38.09 -8.21
C ALA A 117 1.35 -37.44 -7.10
N ARG A 118 2.67 -37.36 -7.28
CA ARG A 118 3.62 -36.98 -6.22
C ARG A 118 3.36 -35.60 -5.59
N ASP A 119 2.87 -34.65 -6.39
CA ASP A 119 2.65 -33.26 -6.00
C ASP A 119 1.14 -32.92 -5.92
N VAL A 120 0.25 -33.92 -5.99
CA VAL A 120 -1.19 -33.74 -5.73
C VAL A 120 -1.38 -33.52 -4.24
N ILE A 121 -2.09 -32.46 -3.85
CA ILE A 121 -2.09 -31.96 -2.48
C ILE A 121 -3.33 -32.43 -1.73
N SER A 122 -4.50 -32.29 -2.34
CA SER A 122 -5.75 -32.79 -1.78
C SER A 122 -6.31 -33.92 -2.65
N GLY A 123 -6.78 -34.96 -1.96
CA GLY A 123 -7.34 -36.16 -2.58
C GLY A 123 -6.54 -36.74 -3.74
N LYS A 124 -7.12 -36.76 -4.95
CA LYS A 124 -6.59 -37.49 -6.12
C LYS A 124 -6.82 -36.79 -7.46
N ASN A 125 -7.72 -35.82 -7.53
CA ASN A 125 -8.12 -35.22 -8.79
C ASN A 125 -7.44 -33.86 -8.96
N VAL A 126 -7.04 -33.51 -10.17
CA VAL A 126 -6.46 -32.20 -10.49
C VAL A 126 -7.07 -31.64 -11.77
N ALA A 127 -7.03 -30.33 -11.91
CA ALA A 127 -7.46 -29.61 -13.10
C ALA A 127 -6.34 -29.56 -14.15
N ALA A 128 -6.66 -29.89 -15.39
CA ALA A 128 -5.75 -29.93 -16.53
C ALA A 128 -6.32 -29.17 -17.73
N PRO A 129 -5.50 -28.44 -18.50
CA PRO A 129 -5.97 -27.80 -19.71
C PRO A 129 -6.22 -28.82 -20.83
N LEU A 130 -7.24 -28.53 -21.65
CA LEU A 130 -7.45 -29.17 -22.95
C LEU A 130 -6.79 -28.31 -24.05
N VAL A 131 -6.51 -28.93 -25.19
CA VAL A 131 -6.21 -28.18 -26.42
C VAL A 131 -7.47 -27.42 -26.84
N VAL A 132 -7.31 -26.15 -27.22
CA VAL A 132 -8.42 -25.27 -27.60
C VAL A 132 -9.27 -25.91 -28.70
N ASN A 133 -10.59 -25.94 -28.49
CA ASN A 133 -11.60 -26.52 -29.38
C ASN A 133 -11.50 -28.05 -29.59
N THR A 134 -10.80 -28.78 -28.72
CA THR A 134 -10.73 -30.25 -28.78
C THR A 134 -11.03 -30.88 -27.41
N ASP A 135 -11.05 -32.21 -27.37
CA ASP A 135 -11.11 -33.04 -26.17
C ASP A 135 -9.73 -33.64 -25.82
N GLU A 136 -8.65 -33.12 -26.39
CA GLU A 136 -7.29 -33.63 -26.20
C GLU A 136 -6.62 -32.98 -24.98
N LEU A 137 -6.05 -33.79 -24.10
CA LEU A 137 -5.20 -33.33 -23.00
C LEU A 137 -3.84 -32.91 -23.53
N PHE A 138 -3.38 -31.77 -23.02
CA PHE A 138 -2.00 -31.28 -23.17
C PHE A 138 -1.62 -30.99 -24.64
N ASP A 139 -0.52 -30.28 -24.85
CA ASP A 139 -0.16 -29.51 -26.06
C ASP A 139 -0.68 -28.06 -25.99
N GLN A 140 0.24 -27.11 -25.75
CA GLN A 140 -0.06 -25.68 -25.53
C GLN A 140 -1.00 -25.43 -24.34
N GLY A 141 -0.54 -25.83 -23.14
CA GLY A 141 -1.28 -25.70 -21.90
C GLY A 141 -1.68 -24.25 -21.62
N PHE A 142 -2.99 -23.98 -21.76
CA PHE A 142 -3.64 -22.74 -21.37
C PHE A 142 -4.90 -23.03 -20.56
N MET A 143 -5.08 -22.30 -19.47
CA MET A 143 -6.30 -22.32 -18.65
C MET A 143 -6.61 -20.90 -18.22
N GLU A 144 -7.89 -20.58 -18.16
CA GLU A 144 -8.39 -19.37 -17.53
C GLU A 144 -9.49 -19.73 -16.53
N VAL A 145 -9.54 -18.96 -15.46
CA VAL A 145 -10.59 -19.02 -14.45
C VAL A 145 -11.25 -17.66 -14.36
N ILE A 146 -12.55 -17.61 -14.64
CA ILE A 146 -13.38 -16.42 -14.55
C ILE A 146 -14.21 -16.51 -13.27
N PHE A 147 -14.05 -15.54 -12.37
CA PHE A 147 -14.80 -15.48 -11.12
C PHE A 147 -16.17 -14.81 -11.33
N PRO A 148 -17.25 -15.27 -10.67
CA PRO A 148 -18.58 -14.69 -10.82
C PRO A 148 -18.65 -13.25 -10.27
N VAL A 149 -17.86 -12.95 -9.25
CA VAL A 149 -17.62 -11.61 -8.69
C VAL A 149 -16.12 -11.34 -8.65
N LYS A 150 -15.70 -10.08 -8.50
CA LYS A 150 -14.28 -9.78 -8.28
C LYS A 150 -13.80 -10.42 -6.98
N VAL A 151 -12.57 -10.91 -6.97
CA VAL A 151 -11.93 -11.54 -5.81
C VAL A 151 -10.70 -10.72 -5.40
N SER A 152 -10.44 -10.66 -4.10
CA SER A 152 -9.27 -9.97 -3.55
C SER A 152 -8.08 -10.90 -3.38
N ARG A 153 -8.29 -12.20 -3.50
CA ARG A 153 -7.24 -13.19 -3.29
C ARG A 153 -7.49 -14.41 -4.15
N VAL A 154 -6.44 -14.89 -4.79
CA VAL A 154 -6.42 -16.14 -5.57
C VAL A 154 -5.11 -16.87 -5.32
N GLY A 155 -5.14 -18.19 -5.22
CA GLY A 155 -3.95 -19.03 -5.27
C GLY A 155 -4.30 -20.48 -5.57
N PHE A 156 -3.30 -21.29 -5.88
CA PHE A 156 -3.46 -22.70 -6.22
C PHE A 156 -2.12 -23.42 -6.05
N TRP A 157 -2.18 -24.73 -5.93
CA TRP A 157 -1.00 -25.59 -6.02
C TRP A 157 -0.74 -25.96 -7.47
N VAL A 158 0.52 -25.89 -7.88
CA VAL A 158 0.98 -26.47 -9.14
C VAL A 158 1.35 -27.91 -8.87
N THR A 159 0.66 -28.85 -9.52
CA THR A 159 0.87 -30.30 -9.31
C THR A 159 1.68 -30.94 -10.43
N HIS A 160 1.79 -30.29 -11.58
CA HIS A 160 2.71 -30.66 -12.65
C HIS A 160 3.06 -29.44 -13.50
N GLY A 161 4.26 -29.47 -14.09
CA GLY A 161 4.76 -28.44 -14.99
C GLY A 161 5.26 -27.18 -14.28
N THR A 162 5.47 -26.15 -15.09
CA THR A 162 5.72 -24.78 -14.64
C THR A 162 4.58 -23.93 -15.17
N VAL A 163 3.99 -23.12 -14.31
CA VAL A 163 2.87 -22.24 -14.63
C VAL A 163 3.30 -20.80 -14.49
N THR A 164 3.25 -20.07 -15.60
CA THR A 164 3.28 -18.61 -15.63
C THR A 164 1.84 -18.12 -15.64
N TRP A 165 1.48 -17.21 -14.74
CA TRP A 165 0.11 -16.74 -14.65
C TRP A 165 -0.01 -15.25 -14.32
N ALA A 166 -1.15 -14.67 -14.70
CA ALA A 166 -1.48 -13.28 -14.49
C ALA A 166 -2.89 -13.12 -13.91
N ALA A 167 -3.06 -12.15 -13.02
CA ALA A 167 -4.37 -11.69 -12.58
C ALA A 167 -4.87 -10.58 -13.51
N ARG A 168 -6.15 -10.60 -13.84
CA ARG A 168 -6.79 -9.69 -14.79
C ARG A 168 -8.06 -9.08 -14.24
N ASP A 169 -8.35 -7.87 -14.69
CA ASP A 169 -9.56 -7.14 -14.35
C ASP A 169 -10.79 -7.65 -15.15
N GLU A 170 -11.93 -6.97 -14.98
CA GLU A 170 -13.18 -7.35 -15.64
C GLU A 170 -13.20 -7.16 -17.17
N ASN A 171 -12.27 -6.37 -17.68
CA ASN A 171 -12.09 -6.16 -19.11
C ASN A 171 -11.08 -7.16 -19.72
N GLY A 172 -10.51 -8.06 -18.89
CA GLY A 172 -9.46 -8.99 -19.30
C GLY A 172 -8.08 -8.34 -19.42
N SER A 173 -7.90 -7.12 -18.92
CA SER A 173 -6.60 -6.45 -18.89
C SER A 173 -5.77 -6.99 -17.73
N ASN A 174 -4.47 -7.21 -17.94
CA ASN A 174 -3.56 -7.58 -16.86
C ASN A 174 -3.56 -6.48 -15.80
N ILE A 175 -3.75 -6.88 -14.54
CA ILE A 175 -3.55 -5.99 -13.40
C ILE A 175 -2.04 -5.82 -13.25
N ASP A 176 -1.57 -4.59 -13.07
CA ASP A 176 -0.15 -4.32 -12.84
C ASP A 176 0.25 -4.86 -11.45
N ILE A 177 1.14 -5.86 -11.41
CA ILE A 177 1.62 -6.50 -10.18
C ILE A 177 3.10 -6.14 -9.95
N ARG A 178 3.48 -4.88 -10.19
CA ARG A 178 4.80 -4.37 -9.84
C ARG A 178 4.95 -4.27 -8.32
N VAL A 179 5.46 -5.33 -7.71
CA VAL A 179 5.90 -5.33 -6.31
C VAL A 179 7.38 -5.70 -6.28
N ARG A 180 8.21 -4.84 -6.88
CA ARG A 180 9.67 -4.66 -6.69
C ARG A 180 10.18 -3.80 -7.84
N GLY A 181 11.12 -2.88 -7.58
CA GLY A 181 11.78 -2.04 -8.58
C GLY A 181 12.71 -2.81 -9.54
N ASP A 182 12.20 -3.92 -10.07
CA ASP A 182 12.84 -4.84 -11.00
C ASP A 182 11.92 -4.86 -12.23
N SER A 183 12.42 -4.29 -13.30
CA SER A 183 11.83 -4.34 -14.62
C SER A 183 12.21 -5.67 -15.24
N THR A 184 11.28 -6.63 -15.27
CA THR A 184 10.79 -7.38 -16.44
C THR A 184 10.23 -8.73 -15.99
N ASP A 185 8.92 -8.77 -15.72
CA ASP A 185 7.95 -9.78 -16.20
C ASP A 185 6.71 -9.70 -15.30
N ASP A 186 5.60 -9.18 -15.85
CA ASP A 186 4.31 -8.95 -15.17
C ASP A 186 3.58 -10.28 -14.79
N ALA A 187 4.30 -11.40 -14.69
CA ALA A 187 3.73 -12.73 -14.52
C ALA A 187 4.33 -13.46 -13.31
N ILE A 188 3.45 -14.07 -12.52
CA ILE A 188 3.82 -14.90 -11.38
C ILE A 188 4.17 -16.28 -11.91
N VAL A 189 5.27 -16.86 -11.43
CA VAL A 189 5.72 -18.20 -11.84
C VAL A 189 5.65 -19.17 -10.66
N GLY A 190 5.13 -20.36 -10.92
CA GLY A 190 5.12 -21.49 -9.99
C GLY A 190 5.53 -22.78 -10.69
N SER A 191 6.18 -23.67 -9.96
CA SER A 191 6.56 -25.00 -10.44
C SER A 191 5.90 -26.10 -9.59
N ALA A 192 5.85 -27.32 -10.13
CA ALA A 192 5.30 -28.48 -9.45
C ALA A 192 5.76 -28.59 -7.98
N GLY A 193 4.81 -28.80 -7.07
CA GLY A 193 5.02 -28.83 -5.62
C GLY A 193 5.00 -27.46 -4.93
N GLN A 194 4.76 -26.37 -5.66
CA GLN A 194 4.62 -25.02 -5.08
C GLN A 194 3.16 -24.58 -5.04
N PHE A 195 2.81 -23.92 -3.95
CA PHE A 195 1.65 -23.04 -3.88
C PHE A 195 2.06 -21.67 -4.42
N VAL A 196 1.25 -21.12 -5.33
CA VAL A 196 1.36 -19.74 -5.80
C VAL A 196 0.07 -19.00 -5.54
N GLY A 197 0.17 -17.77 -5.08
CA GLY A 197 -0.99 -16.93 -4.81
C GLY A 197 -0.70 -15.45 -4.79
N ILE A 198 -1.75 -14.67 -5.01
CA ILE A 198 -1.77 -13.22 -4.90
C ILE A 198 -2.96 -12.76 -4.05
N SER A 199 -2.72 -11.76 -3.22
CA SER A 199 -3.77 -11.08 -2.46
C SER A 199 -3.62 -9.56 -2.58
N PHE A 200 -4.77 -8.90 -2.60
CA PHE A 200 -4.98 -7.47 -2.65
C PHE A 200 -5.80 -7.06 -1.42
N ASP A 201 -5.77 -5.79 -1.06
CA ASP A 201 -6.65 -5.16 -0.07
C ASP A 201 -8.12 -5.12 -0.50
N ARG A 202 -8.37 -5.13 -1.81
CA ARG A 202 -9.70 -5.04 -2.41
C ARG A 202 -9.93 -6.08 -3.49
N ALA A 203 -11.20 -6.31 -3.82
CA ALA A 203 -11.59 -7.22 -4.89
C ALA A 203 -11.37 -6.59 -6.28
N VAL A 204 -10.27 -6.95 -6.94
CA VAL A 204 -9.92 -6.43 -8.28
C VAL A 204 -9.78 -7.52 -9.34
N VAL A 205 -9.56 -8.76 -8.94
CA VAL A 205 -9.32 -9.86 -9.88
C VAL A 205 -10.65 -10.40 -10.37
N LYS A 206 -10.87 -10.40 -11.69
CA LYS A 206 -12.02 -11.06 -12.32
C LYS A 206 -11.61 -12.33 -13.05
N VAL A 207 -10.40 -12.35 -13.61
CA VAL A 207 -9.88 -13.48 -14.37
C VAL A 207 -8.47 -13.83 -13.91
N VAL A 208 -8.15 -15.11 -13.86
CA VAL A 208 -6.77 -15.61 -13.76
C VAL A 208 -6.45 -16.39 -15.01
N ALA A 209 -5.36 -16.02 -15.69
CA ALA A 209 -4.87 -16.68 -16.89
C ALA A 209 -3.58 -17.44 -16.58
N LEU A 210 -3.56 -18.73 -16.87
CA LEU A 210 -2.48 -19.67 -16.60
C LEU A 210 -1.92 -20.21 -17.92
N ASN A 211 -0.60 -20.22 -18.05
CA ASN A 211 0.12 -20.79 -19.19
C ASN A 211 1.23 -21.69 -18.65
N GLY A 212 1.33 -22.92 -19.16
CA GLY A 212 2.29 -23.88 -18.64
C GLY A 212 3.02 -24.73 -19.67
N GLY A 213 3.41 -24.13 -20.80
CA GLY A 213 4.16 -24.82 -21.85
C GLY A 213 3.36 -25.98 -22.44
N ASP A 214 3.94 -27.17 -22.54
CA ASP A 214 3.28 -28.33 -23.15
C ASP A 214 2.23 -28.98 -22.23
N SER A 215 2.44 -28.96 -20.91
CA SER A 215 1.49 -29.51 -19.94
C SER A 215 1.68 -28.95 -18.53
N PHE A 216 0.57 -28.67 -17.87
CA PHE A 216 0.53 -28.37 -16.44
C PHE A 216 -0.76 -28.90 -15.81
N THR A 217 -0.75 -29.06 -14.49
CA THR A 217 -1.97 -29.30 -13.72
C THR A 217 -1.95 -28.47 -12.44
N ILE A 218 -3.14 -28.10 -11.97
CA ILE A 218 -3.32 -27.38 -10.71
C ILE A 218 -4.29 -28.10 -9.79
N ASP A 219 -4.14 -27.84 -8.51
CA ASP A 219 -4.97 -28.38 -7.43
C ASP A 219 -5.30 -27.27 -6.42
N ASP A 220 -6.38 -27.46 -5.67
CA ASP A 220 -6.84 -26.57 -4.60
C ASP A 220 -6.86 -25.09 -5.01
N LEU A 221 -7.61 -24.74 -6.07
CA LEU A 221 -7.80 -23.33 -6.42
C LEU A 221 -8.55 -22.62 -5.28
N ALA A 222 -7.82 -21.80 -4.54
CA ALA A 222 -8.33 -20.99 -3.45
C ALA A 222 -8.64 -19.57 -3.92
N TYR A 223 -9.81 -19.05 -3.55
CA TYR A 223 -10.18 -17.67 -3.83
C TYR A 223 -11.02 -17.05 -2.72
N LEU A 224 -10.83 -15.75 -2.48
CA LEU A 224 -11.64 -14.98 -1.54
C LEU A 224 -12.36 -13.83 -2.25
N GLU A 225 -13.68 -13.86 -2.18
CA GLU A 225 -14.51 -12.71 -2.52
C GLU A 225 -14.22 -11.59 -1.50
N GLY A 226 -13.78 -10.44 -1.99
CA GLY A 226 -13.43 -9.30 -1.15
C GLY A 226 -14.48 -8.19 -1.25
N PRO A 227 -14.44 -7.19 -0.35
CA PRO A 227 -15.18 -5.96 -0.60
C PRO A 227 -14.67 -5.31 -1.89
N ASP A 228 -15.60 -4.90 -2.74
CA ASP A 228 -15.31 -3.96 -3.82
C ASP A 228 -15.11 -2.59 -3.18
N LEU A 229 -13.88 -2.31 -2.74
CA LEU A 229 -13.53 -0.98 -2.24
C LEU A 229 -13.36 -0.07 -3.46
N PRO A 230 -14.06 1.07 -3.50
CA PRO A 230 -13.98 1.97 -4.62
C PRO A 230 -12.53 2.49 -4.78
N LEU A 231 -12.10 2.73 -6.02
CA LEU A 231 -10.75 3.19 -6.30
C LEU A 231 -10.47 4.50 -5.56
N ASN A 232 -9.28 4.65 -4.97
CA ASN A 232 -8.85 5.91 -4.35
C ASN A 232 -8.41 6.93 -5.42
N ASP A 233 -9.25 7.14 -6.43
CA ASP A 233 -9.04 8.02 -7.58
C ASP A 233 -9.88 9.30 -7.53
N SER A 234 -10.72 9.44 -6.50
CA SER A 234 -11.61 10.58 -6.33
C SER A 234 -11.68 11.03 -4.87
N PRO A 235 -12.05 12.30 -4.61
CA PRO A 235 -12.25 12.80 -3.25
C PRO A 235 -13.30 12.00 -2.45
N ALA A 236 -14.25 11.37 -3.14
CA ALA A 236 -15.31 10.58 -2.52
C ALA A 236 -14.78 9.30 -1.87
N ASN A 237 -13.69 8.75 -2.42
CA ASN A 237 -13.08 7.48 -2.01
C ASN A 237 -11.77 7.70 -1.22
N ALA A 238 -11.53 8.93 -0.77
CA ALA A 238 -10.30 9.36 -0.13
C ALA A 238 -10.01 8.59 1.18
N LEU A 239 -8.81 8.03 1.29
CA LEU A 239 -8.38 7.21 2.43
C LEU A 239 -8.29 8.04 3.72
N PRO A 240 -8.89 7.60 4.84
CA PRO A 240 -8.91 8.38 6.07
C PRO A 240 -7.54 8.41 6.75
N MET A 241 -7.08 9.61 7.13
CA MET A 241 -5.89 9.84 7.96
C MET A 241 -6.25 10.14 9.41
N ALA A 242 -5.31 9.87 10.32
CA ALA A 242 -5.52 10.17 11.74
C ALA A 242 -5.72 11.69 11.96
N PRO A 243 -6.63 12.08 12.86
CA PRO A 243 -7.00 13.48 13.02
C PRO A 243 -5.92 14.36 13.67
N ASP A 244 -4.93 13.77 14.32
CA ASP A 244 -3.85 14.48 15.01
C ASP A 244 -2.59 14.70 14.14
N GLY A 245 -2.64 14.22 12.89
CA GLY A 245 -1.48 14.09 12.02
C GLY A 245 -0.98 12.65 11.95
N ASP A 246 -0.56 12.21 10.77
CA ASP A 246 -0.03 10.87 10.51
C ASP A 246 0.81 10.90 9.22
N SER A 247 1.54 9.82 8.97
CA SER A 247 2.23 9.59 7.71
C SER A 247 1.72 8.33 7.01
N MET A 248 1.39 8.44 5.72
CA MET A 248 1.00 7.31 4.87
C MET A 248 1.92 7.22 3.66
N THR A 249 2.26 5.99 3.25
CA THR A 249 3.08 5.73 2.06
C THR A 249 2.33 4.79 1.11
N ASP A 250 2.10 5.24 -0.11
CA ASP A 250 1.43 4.50 -1.17
C ASP A 250 2.24 4.50 -2.48
N ASP A 251 1.91 3.57 -3.39
CA ASP A 251 2.63 3.38 -4.66
C ASP A 251 1.80 3.90 -5.84
N LEU A 252 2.20 5.04 -6.41
CA LEU A 252 1.47 5.69 -7.50
C LEU A 252 1.45 4.87 -8.80
N THR A 253 2.22 3.79 -8.93
CA THR A 253 2.07 2.85 -10.06
C THR A 253 0.66 2.26 -10.15
N THR A 254 -0.05 2.19 -9.03
CA THR A 254 -1.41 1.64 -8.94
C THR A 254 -2.53 2.68 -9.16
N ALA A 255 -2.17 3.97 -9.26
CA ALA A 255 -3.11 5.08 -9.46
C ALA A 255 -2.40 6.26 -10.17
N PRO A 256 -2.21 6.22 -11.51
CA PRO A 256 -1.46 7.26 -12.23
C PRO A 256 -2.10 8.66 -12.16
N GLY A 257 -3.38 8.76 -11.76
CA GLY A 257 -4.08 10.02 -11.50
C GLY A 257 -3.85 10.63 -10.11
N GLY A 258 -3.09 9.97 -9.23
CA GLY A 258 -2.88 10.38 -7.84
C GLY A 258 -3.80 9.67 -6.85
N PHE A 259 -3.44 9.75 -5.56
CA PHE A 259 -4.23 9.25 -4.44
C PHE A 259 -4.97 10.37 -3.73
N TRP A 260 -6.11 10.04 -3.13
CA TRP A 260 -6.87 10.95 -2.29
C TRP A 260 -6.83 10.51 -0.82
N TYR A 261 -6.72 11.48 0.08
CA TYR A 261 -6.77 11.26 1.52
C TYR A 261 -7.82 12.16 2.14
N SER A 262 -8.52 11.68 3.16
CA SER A 262 -9.46 12.48 3.93
C SER A 262 -8.94 12.68 5.35
N TRP A 263 -8.98 13.92 5.81
CA TRP A 263 -8.45 14.29 7.11
C TRP A 263 -9.39 15.27 7.80
N THR A 264 -9.59 15.10 9.10
CA THR A 264 -10.44 15.99 9.91
C THR A 264 -9.69 16.32 11.19
N PRO A 265 -9.06 17.50 11.31
CA PRO A 265 -8.30 17.88 12.50
C PRO A 265 -9.17 17.94 13.75
N ARG A 266 -8.58 17.60 14.90
CA ARG A 266 -9.20 17.83 16.22
C ARG A 266 -9.08 19.28 16.71
N GLU A 267 -8.07 20.01 16.23
CA GLU A 267 -7.75 21.36 16.71
C GLU A 267 -7.65 22.36 15.57
N SER A 268 -8.14 23.58 15.79
CA SER A 268 -7.98 24.68 14.85
C SER A 268 -6.61 25.33 15.02
N ARG A 269 -5.70 25.05 14.09
CA ARG A 269 -4.32 25.57 14.09
C ARG A 269 -3.70 25.44 12.71
N PRO A 270 -2.52 26.03 12.44
CA PRO A 270 -1.82 25.77 11.21
C PRO A 270 -1.27 24.33 11.20
N PHE A 271 -1.33 23.69 10.04
CA PHE A 271 -0.76 22.38 9.78
C PHE A 271 0.21 22.41 8.62
N ASP A 272 1.15 21.50 8.70
CA ASP A 272 2.10 21.14 7.67
C ASP A 272 1.59 19.91 6.93
N VAL A 273 1.38 20.01 5.62
CA VAL A 273 1.10 18.84 4.81
C VAL A 273 2.24 18.71 3.83
N SER A 274 2.93 17.58 3.85
CA SER A 274 4.17 17.41 3.11
C SER A 274 4.21 16.07 2.41
N THR A 275 5.00 15.99 1.35
CA THR A 275 5.33 14.72 0.72
C THR A 275 6.78 14.28 0.96
N PHE A 276 7.36 14.76 2.08
CA PHE A 276 8.72 14.41 2.45
C PHE A 276 8.86 12.90 2.69
N GLY A 277 9.90 12.31 2.11
CA GLY A 277 10.11 10.85 2.10
C GLY A 277 9.72 10.15 0.80
N SER A 278 9.07 10.86 -0.14
CA SER A 278 8.78 10.34 -1.49
C SER A 278 10.05 10.21 -2.35
N ILE A 279 10.08 9.23 -3.27
CA ILE A 279 11.24 8.98 -4.17
C ILE A 279 11.09 9.63 -5.56
N ILE A 280 9.93 10.22 -5.84
CA ILE A 280 9.57 10.88 -7.11
C ILE A 280 9.19 12.35 -6.90
N GLY A 281 9.00 13.09 -7.99
CA GLY A 281 8.44 14.44 -7.99
C GLY A 281 6.94 14.45 -7.72
N THR A 282 6.50 15.12 -6.66
CA THR A 282 5.10 15.13 -6.22
C THR A 282 4.41 16.49 -6.41
N ARG A 283 3.09 16.44 -6.50
CA ARG A 283 2.16 17.56 -6.43
C ARG A 283 1.19 17.33 -5.27
N LEU A 284 0.83 18.39 -4.54
CA LEU A 284 -0.03 18.33 -3.38
C LEU A 284 -1.11 19.42 -3.47
N ASP A 285 -2.38 19.01 -3.47
CA ASP A 285 -3.53 19.91 -3.43
C ASP A 285 -4.43 19.55 -2.25
N VAL A 286 -4.73 20.53 -1.38
CA VAL A 286 -5.61 20.38 -0.22
C VAL A 286 -6.92 21.10 -0.50
N PHE A 287 -8.01 20.38 -0.35
CA PHE A 287 -9.37 20.86 -0.58
C PHE A 287 -10.21 20.78 0.70
N THR A 288 -11.24 21.61 0.75
CA THR A 288 -12.36 21.54 1.70
C THR A 288 -13.68 21.44 0.92
N GLY A 289 -14.81 21.40 1.62
CA GLY A 289 -16.14 21.25 1.01
C GLY A 289 -16.48 19.79 0.70
N PRO A 290 -17.63 19.56 0.05
CA PRO A 290 -18.10 18.21 -0.22
C PRO A 290 -17.32 17.57 -1.40
N PRO A 291 -17.18 16.24 -1.46
CA PRO A 291 -16.38 15.56 -2.48
C PRO A 291 -16.76 15.83 -3.94
N ASP A 292 -18.02 16.18 -4.19
CA ASP A 292 -18.57 16.51 -5.52
C ASP A 292 -18.37 17.98 -5.92
N ALA A 293 -17.96 18.84 -4.98
CA ALA A 293 -17.62 20.24 -5.23
C ALA A 293 -16.46 20.70 -4.32
N PRO A 294 -15.25 20.13 -4.48
CA PRO A 294 -14.10 20.47 -3.65
C PRO A 294 -13.65 21.91 -3.88
N ILE A 295 -13.36 22.62 -2.80
CA ILE A 295 -12.88 24.00 -2.78
C ILE A 295 -11.39 23.97 -2.42
N LEU A 296 -10.53 24.48 -3.29
CA LEU A 296 -9.08 24.50 -3.04
C LEU A 296 -8.76 25.39 -1.83
N ALA A 297 -8.17 24.81 -0.80
CA ALA A 297 -7.74 25.49 0.42
C ALA A 297 -6.25 25.86 0.38
N ALA A 298 -5.41 24.97 -0.17
CA ALA A 298 -3.99 25.20 -0.37
C ALA A 298 -3.45 24.26 -1.47
N SER A 299 -2.40 24.66 -2.17
CA SER A 299 -1.72 23.80 -3.15
C SER A 299 -0.24 24.15 -3.22
N ASP A 300 0.59 23.15 -3.46
CA ASP A 300 1.98 23.32 -3.82
C ASP A 300 2.40 22.27 -4.86
N ALA A 301 3.30 22.67 -5.76
CA ALA A 301 3.83 21.82 -6.81
C ALA A 301 5.30 22.19 -7.03
N VAL A 302 6.20 21.26 -6.75
CA VAL A 302 7.64 21.53 -6.82
C VAL A 302 8.24 20.90 -8.08
N PHE A 303 8.89 21.73 -8.90
CA PHE A 303 9.70 21.31 -10.05
C PHE A 303 11.09 20.85 -9.59
N ALA A 304 11.65 19.82 -10.23
CA ALA A 304 13.03 19.36 -10.03
C ALA A 304 13.99 20.57 -9.95
N PHE A 305 14.92 20.65 -8.99
CA PHE A 305 16.33 20.34 -9.26
C PHE A 305 17.15 20.03 -7.98
N SER A 306 16.52 19.95 -6.80
CA SER A 306 17.19 19.46 -5.57
C SER A 306 16.25 18.96 -4.47
N ASP A 307 15.01 19.45 -4.42
CA ASP A 307 13.94 18.94 -3.54
C ASP A 307 12.73 18.54 -4.39
N ARG A 308 12.38 17.24 -4.42
CA ARG A 308 11.34 16.67 -5.30
C ARG A 308 9.95 16.62 -4.64
N ARG A 309 9.73 17.33 -3.53
CA ARG A 309 8.66 17.02 -2.57
C ARG A 309 7.82 18.27 -2.29
N ALA A 310 6.55 18.23 -2.67
CA ALA A 310 5.57 19.30 -2.43
C ALA A 310 5.19 19.41 -0.95
N ARG A 311 4.91 20.65 -0.50
CA ARG A 311 4.49 20.95 0.87
C ARG A 311 3.57 22.16 0.92
N VAL A 312 2.48 22.08 1.67
CA VAL A 312 1.62 23.23 1.95
C VAL A 312 1.51 23.50 3.44
N ASN A 313 1.44 24.78 3.77
CA ASN A 313 1.10 25.26 5.11
C ASN A 313 -0.20 26.02 5.05
N PHE A 314 -1.17 25.61 5.85
CA PHE A 314 -2.46 26.30 5.91
C PHE A 314 -3.10 26.19 7.28
N TRP A 315 -4.02 27.11 7.57
CA TRP A 315 -4.84 27.08 8.77
C TRP A 315 -5.96 26.06 8.61
N ALA A 316 -5.93 24.97 9.39
CA ALA A 316 -6.99 23.98 9.39
C ALA A 316 -7.96 24.23 10.57
N GLU A 317 -9.26 24.04 10.35
CA GLU A 317 -10.30 24.23 11.37
C GLU A 317 -10.75 22.89 11.95
N ALA A 318 -10.83 22.81 13.28
CA ALA A 318 -11.29 21.63 14.00
C ALA A 318 -12.65 21.14 13.50
N GLY A 319 -12.76 19.85 13.22
CA GLY A 319 -14.00 19.22 12.76
C GLY A 319 -14.35 19.48 11.29
N VAL A 320 -13.59 20.29 10.56
CA VAL A 320 -13.77 20.48 9.12
C VAL A 320 -13.07 19.34 8.38
N ARG A 321 -13.78 18.68 7.47
CA ARG A 321 -13.18 17.65 6.61
C ARG A 321 -12.38 18.33 5.49
N TYR A 322 -11.14 17.90 5.35
CA TYR A 322 -10.26 18.19 4.22
C TYR A 322 -10.08 16.93 3.38
N THR A 323 -9.97 17.11 2.06
CA THR A 323 -9.55 16.07 1.12
C THR A 323 -8.25 16.51 0.47
N ILE A 324 -7.26 15.63 0.45
CA ILE A 324 -5.90 15.92 0.03
C ILE A 324 -5.60 15.05 -1.18
N HIS A 325 -5.25 15.65 -2.30
CA HIS A 325 -4.81 14.97 -3.51
C HIS A 325 -3.30 14.97 -3.56
N VAL A 326 -2.71 13.79 -3.73
CA VAL A 326 -1.29 13.62 -3.94
C VAL A 326 -1.07 12.97 -5.30
N ALA A 327 -0.41 13.69 -6.19
CA ALA A 327 -0.17 13.25 -7.56
C ALA A 327 1.31 13.35 -7.93
N THR A 328 1.65 12.82 -9.10
CA THR A 328 2.95 13.05 -9.73
C THR A 328 2.91 14.33 -10.55
N PHE A 329 4.00 15.10 -10.55
CA PHE A 329 4.11 16.33 -11.33
C PHE A 329 4.46 16.06 -12.81
N SER A 330 5.36 15.10 -13.07
CA SER A 330 5.97 14.80 -14.38
C SER A 330 5.50 13.47 -14.99
N GLY A 331 4.57 12.76 -14.35
CA GLY A 331 4.18 11.40 -14.75
C GLY A 331 5.13 10.31 -14.23
N ASP A 332 6.14 10.67 -13.45
CA ASP A 332 7.00 9.71 -12.76
C ASP A 332 6.16 8.88 -11.78
N LEU A 333 6.35 7.57 -11.78
CA LEU A 333 5.64 6.63 -10.91
C LEU A 333 6.59 6.06 -9.87
N GLY A 334 6.07 5.78 -8.67
CA GLY A 334 6.83 5.21 -7.57
C GLY A 334 6.21 5.51 -6.21
N LEU A 335 6.96 5.19 -5.15
CA LEU A 335 6.51 5.39 -3.77
C LEU A 335 6.40 6.87 -3.42
N VAL A 336 5.25 7.21 -2.84
CA VAL A 336 4.93 8.54 -2.32
C VAL A 336 4.53 8.43 -0.87
N THR A 337 5.10 9.31 -0.06
CA THR A 337 4.76 9.46 1.36
C THR A 337 4.06 10.79 1.54
N LEU A 338 2.89 10.81 2.17
CA LEU A 338 2.19 11.98 2.67
C LEU A 338 2.39 12.06 4.19
N SER A 339 2.72 13.23 4.72
CA SER A 339 2.68 13.53 6.15
C SER A 339 1.78 14.72 6.42
N ILE A 340 1.07 14.67 7.55
CA ILE A 340 0.35 15.82 8.11
C ILE A 340 0.85 16.01 9.53
N ASP A 341 1.45 17.17 9.81
CA ASP A 341 2.02 17.48 11.10
C ASP A 341 1.52 18.84 11.61
N PRO A 342 1.34 19.02 12.92
CA PRO A 342 1.08 20.34 13.47
C PRO A 342 2.19 21.30 13.08
N PHE A 343 1.81 22.47 12.57
CA PHE A 343 2.80 23.47 12.20
C PHE A 343 3.41 24.08 13.46
N ALA A 344 4.62 23.64 13.81
CA ALA A 344 5.29 24.10 15.01
C ALA A 344 5.67 25.59 14.88
N PRO A 345 5.38 26.46 15.87
CA PRO A 345 5.91 27.83 15.87
C PRO A 345 7.43 27.81 15.95
N PRO A 346 8.13 28.80 15.38
CA PRO A 346 9.58 28.81 15.42
C PRO A 346 10.03 29.04 16.86
N GLN A 347 11.02 28.27 17.30
CA GLN A 347 11.58 28.28 18.64
C GLN A 347 13.01 28.81 18.59
N ILE A 348 13.41 29.57 19.60
CA ILE A 348 14.83 29.87 19.83
C ILE A 348 15.38 28.69 20.65
N THR A 349 16.29 27.91 20.07
CA THR A 349 16.76 26.64 20.67
C THR A 349 18.06 26.80 21.44
N SER A 350 18.89 27.78 21.11
CA SER A 350 20.11 28.09 21.86
C SER A 350 20.38 29.59 21.91
N LEU A 351 20.98 30.02 23.02
CA LEU A 351 21.47 31.38 23.25
C LEU A 351 22.89 31.28 23.81
N ALA A 352 23.86 31.82 23.10
CA ALA A 352 25.23 31.97 23.57
C ALA A 352 25.62 33.45 23.54
N LEU A 353 26.22 33.93 24.64
CA LEU A 353 26.79 35.26 24.71
C LEU A 353 28.30 35.15 24.56
N TYR A 354 28.85 35.83 23.55
CA TYR A 354 30.27 36.02 23.40
C TYR A 354 30.61 37.45 23.82
N LEU A 355 31.32 37.59 24.94
CA LEU A 355 31.77 38.87 25.45
C LEU A 355 33.22 39.08 25.02
N ASP A 356 33.44 39.76 23.89
CA ASP A 356 34.73 40.35 23.57
C ASP A 356 34.87 41.68 24.36
N ALA A 357 36.10 42.03 24.75
CA ALA A 357 36.43 43.31 25.35
C ALA A 357 36.21 44.50 24.39
N GLN A 358 36.05 44.24 23.08
CA GLN A 358 35.80 45.27 22.06
C GLN A 358 34.31 45.38 21.64
N GLU A 359 33.55 44.27 21.51
CA GLU A 359 32.11 44.28 21.20
C GLU A 359 31.39 43.00 21.71
N PRO A 360 30.36 43.10 22.58
CA PRO A 360 29.56 41.94 22.97
C PRO A 360 28.65 41.47 21.83
N LEU A 361 28.66 40.16 21.54
CA LEU A 361 27.80 39.51 20.53
C LEU A 361 26.88 38.47 21.17
N GLY A 362 25.61 38.50 20.77
CA GLY A 362 24.66 37.42 21.05
C GLY A 362 24.52 36.49 19.86
N PHE A 363 24.77 35.20 20.05
CA PHE A 363 24.45 34.15 19.08
C PHE A 363 23.14 33.49 19.47
N LEU A 364 22.18 33.47 18.53
CA LEU A 364 20.92 32.77 18.67
C LEU A 364 20.80 31.71 17.60
N GLN A 365 20.25 30.55 17.95
CA GLN A 365 19.84 29.55 16.98
C GLN A 365 18.32 29.48 16.96
N VAL A 366 17.75 29.67 15.78
CA VAL A 366 16.30 29.63 15.57
C VAL A 366 15.96 28.34 14.85
N ARG A 367 15.12 27.52 15.48
CA ARG A 367 14.54 26.31 14.90
C ARG A 367 13.11 26.56 14.45
N GLY A 368 12.69 26.05 13.30
CA GLY A 368 11.32 26.24 12.83
C GLY A 368 10.90 25.26 11.74
N ALA A 369 9.67 25.42 11.29
CA ALA A 369 9.16 24.76 10.10
C ALA A 369 9.97 25.22 8.88
N LEU A 370 10.41 24.26 8.06
CA LEU A 370 11.19 24.52 6.85
C LEU A 370 10.33 25.27 5.81
N ASN A 371 10.96 25.82 4.79
CA ASN A 371 10.37 26.53 3.65
C ASN A 371 9.41 27.67 4.03
N VAL A 372 9.68 28.34 5.15
CA VAL A 372 8.95 29.53 5.59
C VAL A 372 9.94 30.61 6.04
N ASN A 373 9.67 31.86 5.66
CA ASN A 373 10.43 32.99 6.19
C ASN A 373 10.19 33.10 7.71
N THR A 374 11.28 33.01 8.46
CA THR A 374 11.28 33.21 9.90
C THR A 374 11.92 34.56 10.21
N VAL A 375 11.21 35.37 10.99
CA VAL A 375 11.65 36.67 11.49
C VAL A 375 12.01 36.53 12.96
N LEU A 376 13.22 36.97 13.30
CA LEU A 376 13.61 37.22 14.68
C LEU A 376 13.40 38.71 14.97
N ASP A 377 12.50 39.01 15.89
CA ASP A 377 12.34 40.36 16.41
C ASP A 377 13.15 40.52 17.70
N ALA A 378 13.67 41.72 17.92
CA ALA A 378 14.24 42.13 19.20
C ALA A 378 13.46 43.31 19.80
N THR A 379 13.49 43.42 21.12
CA THR A 379 12.95 44.56 21.88
C THR A 379 13.82 44.84 23.11
N SER A 380 13.76 46.07 23.62
CA SER A 380 14.34 46.44 24.91
C SER A 380 13.32 46.74 26.00
N ASP A 381 12.04 46.85 25.64
CA ASP A 381 10.98 47.36 26.53
C ASP A 381 9.67 46.56 26.48
N PHE A 382 9.63 45.48 25.67
CA PHE A 382 8.44 44.67 25.36
C PHE A 382 7.30 45.41 24.66
N LYS A 383 7.44 46.71 24.37
CA LYS A 383 6.42 47.54 23.69
C LYS A 383 6.68 47.64 22.20
N LYS A 384 7.94 47.85 21.81
CA LYS A 384 8.33 47.95 20.41
C LYS A 384 9.23 46.78 20.03
N TRP A 385 8.73 45.95 19.12
CA TRP A 385 9.46 44.85 18.51
C TRP A 385 9.93 45.26 17.13
N THR A 386 11.22 45.10 16.85
CA THR A 386 11.83 45.40 15.56
C THR A 386 12.44 44.14 14.97
N PRO A 387 12.18 43.82 13.70
CA PRO A 387 12.90 42.75 12.99
C PRO A 387 14.39 43.03 13.03
N VAL A 388 15.18 42.07 13.52
CA VAL A 388 16.65 42.13 13.50
C VAL A 388 17.25 41.11 12.54
N TRP A 389 16.46 40.10 12.15
CA TRP A 389 16.85 39.08 11.19
C TRP A 389 15.62 38.46 10.55
N THR A 390 15.72 38.19 9.26
CA THR A 390 14.74 37.41 8.50
C THR A 390 15.52 36.41 7.67
N ASN A 391 15.18 35.13 7.77
CA ASN A 391 15.78 34.12 6.92
C ASN A 391 14.76 33.06 6.50
N TRP A 392 15.02 32.49 5.34
CA TRP A 392 14.33 31.32 4.85
C TRP A 392 14.99 30.08 5.45
N LEU A 393 14.29 29.37 6.33
CA LEU A 393 14.76 28.06 6.81
C LEU A 393 14.49 27.06 5.69
N ASP A 394 15.50 26.65 4.92
CA ASP A 394 15.29 25.70 3.82
C ASP A 394 15.17 24.25 4.31
N GLY A 395 14.78 23.34 3.41
CA GLY A 395 14.57 21.92 3.69
C GLY A 395 15.78 21.14 4.23
N PHE A 396 16.97 21.73 4.29
CA PHE A 396 18.18 21.07 4.79
C PHE A 396 18.45 21.38 6.26
N ASP A 397 18.18 22.62 6.69
CA ASP A 397 18.43 23.07 8.04
C ASP A 397 17.16 23.59 8.70
N SER A 398 16.62 22.79 9.64
CA SER A 398 15.57 23.27 10.54
C SER A 398 16.03 24.36 11.49
N GLU A 399 17.33 24.70 11.49
CA GLU A 399 18.00 25.56 12.45
C GLU A 399 18.91 26.56 11.74
N SER A 400 18.86 27.84 12.09
CA SER A 400 19.75 28.84 11.51
C SER A 400 20.36 29.76 12.58
N PRO A 401 21.69 29.99 12.55
CA PRO A 401 22.36 30.87 13.50
C PRO A 401 22.18 32.35 13.11
N PHE A 402 22.06 33.20 14.13
CA PHE A 402 22.01 34.66 14.00
C PHE A 402 22.96 35.31 15.01
N SER A 403 23.65 36.38 14.59
CA SER A 403 24.51 37.20 15.43
C SER A 403 23.92 38.60 15.60
N ASP A 404 23.63 38.99 16.85
CA ASP A 404 23.17 40.34 17.17
C ASP A 404 24.34 41.24 17.60
N TYR A 405 24.69 42.20 16.73
CA TYR A 405 25.74 43.20 16.97
C TYR A 405 25.28 44.40 17.81
N GLY A 406 23.97 44.59 18.01
CA GLY A 406 23.45 45.76 18.74
C GLY A 406 23.37 45.59 20.25
N VAL A 407 23.86 44.46 20.80
CA VAL A 407 23.84 44.15 22.24
C VAL A 407 24.78 45.08 23.04
N SER A 408 25.65 45.84 22.35
CA SER A 408 26.66 46.74 22.93
C SER A 408 26.16 48.11 23.39
N GLN A 409 24.85 48.42 23.30
CA GLN A 409 24.26 49.69 23.76
C GLN A 409 23.78 49.57 25.24
N PRO A 410 24.52 50.05 26.25
CA PRO A 410 24.00 50.11 27.61
C PRO A 410 22.91 51.18 27.77
N PRO A 411 21.88 50.96 28.62
CA PRO A 411 21.53 49.76 29.35
C PRO A 411 20.34 49.05 28.66
N ALA A 412 20.54 48.42 27.50
CA ALA A 412 19.46 47.71 26.85
C ALA A 412 19.45 46.24 27.28
N HIS A 413 18.55 45.90 28.22
CA HIS A 413 18.04 44.52 28.24
C HIS A 413 17.52 44.21 26.83
N ARG A 414 17.88 43.06 26.26
CA ARG A 414 17.42 42.66 24.93
C ARG A 414 16.66 41.37 25.03
N PHE A 415 15.43 41.38 24.52
CA PHE A 415 14.54 40.24 24.47
C PHE A 415 14.28 39.89 23.02
N TYR A 416 14.20 38.60 22.74
CA TYR A 416 14.03 38.06 21.39
C TYR A 416 12.75 37.24 21.32
N ARG A 417 12.12 37.25 20.14
CA ARG A 417 11.08 36.29 19.79
C ARG A 417 11.24 35.91 18.33
N ALA A 418 11.02 34.64 18.03
CA ALA A 418 10.91 34.17 16.67
C ALA A 418 9.42 34.13 16.26
N ARG A 419 9.14 34.48 15.01
CA ARG A 419 7.82 34.35 14.39
C ARG A 419 7.98 34.07 12.91
N TYR A 420 6.95 33.49 12.29
CA TYR A 420 6.92 33.44 10.83
C TYR A 420 6.55 34.80 10.24
N GLN A 421 7.09 35.11 9.07
CA GLN A 421 6.66 36.25 8.26
C GLN A 421 5.29 35.92 7.65
N LYS A 422 4.33 36.84 7.75
CA LYS A 422 3.04 36.66 7.06
C LYS A 422 3.24 36.82 5.56
N ALA A 423 2.51 36.03 4.76
CA ALA A 423 2.46 36.22 3.32
C ALA A 423 1.88 37.61 3.01
N GLY A 424 2.66 38.45 2.32
CA GLY A 424 2.26 39.81 1.91
C GLY A 424 2.75 40.97 2.80
N GLU A 425 3.60 40.72 3.79
CA GLU A 425 4.30 41.75 4.60
C GLU A 425 5.72 42.06 4.12
#